data_AF-A0A7C5NQM3-F1
#
_entry.id   AF-A0A7C5NQM3-F1
#
_cell.length_a   1.000
_cell.length_b   1.000
_cell.length_c   1.000
_cell.angle_alpha   90.00
_cell.angle_beta   90.00
_cell.angle_gamma   90.00
#
_symmetry.space_group_name_H-M   'P 1'
#
loop_
_entity.id
_entity.type
_entity.pdbx_description
1 polymer ?
#
loop_
_entity_poly.entity_id
_entity_poly.type
_entity_poly.pdbx_seq_one_letter_code
_entity_poly.pdbx_strand_id
1 'polypeptide(L)'
;SKRLQRQTLRRKVNVKKTEPRETSEKQLKNRLRKLKTTIMELEKQIEELEKERERILSLMGQPFVVKDPQRIKSVSQQFELIETELKSLWSRWEQNSVELEEIMDILGVEER
;
A
#
# COMPACT_ATOMS: atom_id res chain seq x y z
N SER A 1 9.00 -18.90 -50.53
CA SER A 1 9.25 -17.44 -50.38
C SER A 1 8.11 -16.61 -50.95
N LYS A 2 7.08 -16.32 -50.15
CA LYS A 2 5.95 -15.41 -50.43
C LYS A 2 5.43 -14.99 -49.06
N ARG A 3 5.76 -13.82 -48.50
CA ARG A 3 5.20 -12.50 -48.82
C ARG A 3 3.68 -12.51 -48.94
N LEU A 4 2.98 -12.96 -47.91
CA LEU A 4 1.56 -12.67 -47.73
C LEU A 4 1.30 -12.27 -46.26
N GLN A 5 1.16 -10.96 -46.11
CA GLN A 5 0.12 -10.34 -45.30
C GLN A 5 0.26 -10.47 -43.78
N ARG A 6 1.24 -9.70 -43.28
CA ARG A 6 1.01 -8.81 -42.13
C ARG A 6 -0.28 -8.01 -42.37
N GLN A 7 -1.42 -8.56 -41.97
CA GLN A 7 -2.65 -7.79 -41.83
C GLN A 7 -3.09 -7.94 -40.38
N THR A 8 -2.39 -7.18 -39.53
CA THR A 8 -2.82 -6.85 -38.18
C THR A 8 -4.17 -6.16 -38.29
N LEU A 9 -5.24 -6.96 -38.23
CA LEU A 9 -6.58 -6.48 -37.93
C LEU A 9 -6.53 -5.87 -36.54
N ARG A 10 -6.21 -4.57 -36.49
CA ARG A 10 -6.53 -3.69 -35.37
C ARG A 10 -8.05 -3.72 -35.20
N ARG A 11 -8.55 -4.74 -34.49
CA ARG A 11 -9.85 -4.67 -33.85
C ARG A 11 -9.76 -3.50 -32.90
N LYS A 12 -10.41 -2.41 -33.28
CA LYS A 12 -10.74 -1.30 -32.39
C LYS A 12 -11.49 -1.94 -31.21
N VAL A 13 -10.79 -2.15 -30.11
CA VAL A 13 -11.42 -2.51 -28.84
C VAL A 13 -12.20 -1.27 -28.45
N ASN A 14 -13.47 -1.27 -28.82
CA ASN A 14 -14.43 -0.31 -28.31
C ASN A 14 -14.56 -0.64 -26.81
N VAL A 15 -13.73 0.01 -26.00
CA VAL A 15 -13.82 -0.04 -24.54
C VAL A 15 -15.10 0.70 -24.19
N LYS A 16 -16.23 -0.02 -24.28
CA LYS A 16 -17.45 0.39 -23.59
C LYS A 16 -17.05 0.55 -22.13
N LYS A 17 -17.07 1.79 -21.64
CA LYS A 17 -17.20 2.11 -20.21
C LYS A 17 -18.34 1.22 -19.71
N THR A 18 -17.98 0.13 -19.08
CA THR A 18 -18.91 -0.67 -18.30
C THR A 18 -18.97 0.09 -16.99
N GLU A 19 -20.05 0.83 -16.81
CA GLU A 19 -20.43 1.34 -15.49
C GLU A 19 -20.31 0.16 -14.51
N PRO A 20 -19.56 0.29 -13.41
CA PRO A 20 -19.49 -0.79 -12.45
C PRO A 20 -20.87 -0.89 -11.81
N ARG A 21 -21.64 -1.87 -12.30
CA ARG A 21 -22.56 -2.76 -11.60
C ARG A 21 -22.94 -2.24 -10.22
N GLU A 22 -24.23 -1.89 -10.05
CA GLU A 22 -24.88 -1.62 -8.77
C GLU A 22 -24.39 -2.61 -7.70
N THR A 23 -23.35 -2.22 -6.98
CA THR A 23 -22.91 -2.92 -5.78
C THR A 23 -23.93 -2.50 -4.76
N SER A 24 -24.71 -3.48 -4.27
CA SER A 24 -25.75 -3.19 -3.30
C SER A 24 -25.18 -2.35 -2.17
N GLU A 25 -25.95 -1.38 -1.67
CA GLU A 25 -25.53 -0.50 -0.56
C GLU A 25 -24.96 -1.31 0.63
N LYS A 26 -25.51 -2.52 0.86
CA LYS A 26 -25.01 -3.48 1.85
C LYS A 26 -23.58 -3.97 1.58
N GLN A 27 -23.22 -4.23 0.32
CA GLN A 27 -21.85 -4.60 -0.06
C GLN A 27 -20.87 -3.44 0.14
N LEU A 28 -21.26 -2.22 -0.23
CA LEU A 28 -20.46 -1.03 -0.02
C LEU A 28 -20.24 -0.74 1.46
N LYS A 29 -21.30 -0.82 2.28
CA LYS A 29 -21.21 -0.69 3.75
C LYS A 29 -20.31 -1.76 4.38
N ASN A 30 -20.36 -3.00 3.89
CA ASN A 30 -19.48 -4.06 4.37
C ASN A 30 -18.02 -3.81 3.97
N ARG A 31 -17.78 -3.31 2.75
CA ARG A 31 -16.44 -2.97 2.25
C ARG A 31 -15.86 -1.79 3.04
N LEU A 32 -16.65 -0.75 3.30
CA LEU A 32 -16.30 0.39 4.14
C LEU A 32 -15.88 -0.05 5.55
N ARG A 33 -16.65 -0.94 6.19
CA ARG A 33 -16.28 -1.49 7.51
C ARG A 33 -14.93 -2.20 7.48
N LYS A 34 -14.71 -3.04 6.47
CA LYS A 34 -13.45 -3.77 6.30
C LYS A 34 -12.28 -2.80 6.08
N LEU A 35 -12.44 -1.80 5.21
CA LEU A 35 -11.41 -0.80 4.96
C LEU A 35 -11.06 -0.03 6.23
N LYS A 36 -12.05 0.41 7.03
CA LYS A 36 -11.79 1.05 8.32
C LYS A 36 -10.96 0.15 9.24
N THR A 37 -11.31 -1.13 9.35
CA THR A 37 -10.54 -2.07 10.19
C THR A 37 -9.13 -2.29 9.64
N THR A 38 -8.98 -2.41 8.32
CA THR A 38 -7.67 -2.56 7.67
C THR A 38 -6.79 -1.33 7.87
N ILE A 39 -7.36 -0.12 7.74
CA ILE A 39 -6.64 1.14 7.95
C ILE A 39 -6.14 1.24 9.39
N MET A 40 -7.00 0.97 10.38
CA MET A 40 -6.59 0.95 11.79
C MET A 40 -5.47 -0.06 12.08
N GLU A 41 -5.52 -1.24 11.47
CA GLU A 41 -4.47 -2.24 11.62
C GLU A 41 -3.17 -1.81 10.94
N LEU A 42 -3.24 -1.18 9.76
CA LEU A 42 -2.08 -0.60 9.08
C LEU A 42 -1.45 0.52 9.93
N GLU A 43 -2.25 1.41 10.51
CA GLU A 43 -1.78 2.48 11.40
C GLU A 43 -1.02 1.91 12.60
N LYS A 44 -1.57 0.86 13.22
CA LYS A 44 -0.90 0.18 14.33
C LYS A 44 0.43 -0.44 13.91
N GLN A 45 0.47 -1.11 12.76
CA GLN A 45 1.71 -1.72 12.23
C GLN A 45 2.76 -0.66 11.88
N ILE A 46 2.34 0.47 11.32
CA ILE A 46 3.18 1.63 11.05
C ILE A 46 3.76 2.15 12.37
N GLU A 47 2.93 2.39 13.39
CA GLU A 47 3.38 2.89 14.69
C GLU A 47 4.40 1.93 15.36
N GLU A 48 4.16 0.62 15.28
CA GLU A 48 5.09 -0.40 15.80
C GLU A 48 6.43 -0.38 15.06
N LEU A 49 6.41 -0.28 13.72
CA LEU A 49 7.63 -0.21 12.91
C LEU A 49 8.37 1.11 13.05
N GLU A 50 7.67 2.24 13.25
CA GLU A 50 8.30 3.52 13.56
C GLU A 50 9.03 3.48 14.90
N LYS A 51 8.43 2.86 15.93
CA LYS A 51 9.12 2.63 17.21
C LYS A 51 10.35 1.74 17.04
N GLU A 52 10.25 0.70 16.23
CA GLU A 52 11.39 -0.19 15.98
C GLU A 52 12.48 0.52 15.17
N ARG A 53 12.11 1.32 14.17
CA ARG A 53 13.01 2.19 13.41
C ARG A 53 13.81 3.10 14.34
N GLU A 54 13.16 3.75 15.29
CA GLU A 54 13.82 4.62 16.27
C GLU A 54 14.79 3.84 17.17
N ARG A 55 14.41 2.64 17.63
CA ARG A 55 15.32 1.77 18.39
C ARG A 55 16.56 1.41 17.58
N ILE A 56 16.38 1.02 16.32
CA ILE A 56 17.49 0.68 15.42
C ILE A 56 18.39 1.88 15.19
N LEU A 57 17.84 3.07 14.92
CA LEU A 57 18.62 4.30 14.78
C LEU A 57 19.43 4.61 16.06
N SER A 58 18.84 4.42 17.23
CA SER A 58 19.54 4.57 18.51
C SER A 58 20.68 3.57 18.64
N LEU A 59 20.47 2.30 18.25
CA LEU A 59 21.49 1.25 18.25
C LEU A 59 22.64 1.55 17.28
N MET A 60 22.35 2.09 16.10
CA MET A 60 23.37 2.47 15.12
C MET A 60 24.36 3.50 15.67
N GLY A 61 23.91 4.38 16.58
CA GLY A 61 24.77 5.37 17.24
C GLY A 61 25.62 4.80 18.38
N GLN A 62 25.41 3.54 18.79
CA GLN A 62 26.11 2.97 19.93
C GLN A 62 27.57 2.60 19.59
N PRO A 63 28.54 2.87 20.48
CA PRO A 63 29.95 2.59 20.22
C PRO A 63 30.24 1.12 19.88
N PHE A 64 29.49 0.17 20.42
CA PHE A 64 29.69 -1.26 20.16
C PHE A 64 29.17 -1.73 18.79
N VAL A 65 28.33 -0.92 18.13
CA VAL A 65 27.83 -1.15 16.76
C VAL A 65 28.77 -0.46 15.77
N VAL A 66 29.09 0.82 16.01
CA VAL A 66 29.94 1.62 15.12
C VAL A 66 31.36 1.06 15.01
N LYS A 67 31.92 0.52 16.09
CA LYS A 67 33.27 -0.03 16.12
C LYS A 67 33.39 -1.40 15.43
N ASP A 68 32.28 -2.05 15.10
CA ASP A 68 32.26 -3.38 14.48
C ASP A 68 31.61 -3.30 13.09
N PRO A 69 32.40 -3.44 12.00
CA PRO A 69 31.90 -3.40 10.64
C PRO A 69 30.81 -4.43 10.31
N GLN A 70 30.80 -5.59 10.97
CA GLN A 70 29.75 -6.59 10.75
C GLN A 70 28.45 -6.17 11.44
N ARG A 71 28.53 -5.61 12.65
CA ARG A 71 27.35 -5.12 13.38
C ARG A 71 26.72 -3.93 12.69
N ILE A 72 27.50 -2.91 12.32
CA ILE A 72 26.95 -1.75 11.62
C ILE A 72 26.25 -2.18 10.32
N LYS A 73 26.85 -3.12 9.56
CA LYS A 73 26.22 -3.66 8.35
C LYS A 73 24.90 -4.36 8.65
N SER A 74 24.85 -5.21 9.68
CA SER A 74 23.63 -5.93 10.05
C SER A 74 22.53 -4.98 10.51
N VAL A 75 22.86 -3.99 11.33
CA VAL A 75 21.90 -3.00 11.83
C VAL A 75 21.42 -2.08 10.71
N SER A 76 22.29 -1.65 9.80
CA SER A 76 21.91 -0.89 8.60
C SER A 76 20.97 -1.68 7.68
N GLN A 77 21.21 -2.99 7.49
CA GLN A 77 20.30 -3.82 6.71
C GLN A 77 18.91 -3.94 7.34
N GLN A 78 18.85 -4.11 8.66
CA GLN A 78 17.57 -4.12 9.38
C GLN A 78 16.84 -2.78 9.25
N PHE A 79 17.58 -1.67 9.36
CA PHE A 79 17.03 -0.33 9.13
C PHE A 79 16.44 -0.18 7.72
N GLU A 80 17.17 -0.57 6.68
CA GLU A 80 16.70 -0.50 5.29
C GLU A 80 15.46 -1.36 5.04
N LEU A 81 15.37 -2.54 5.67
CA LEU A 81 14.18 -3.39 5.61
C LEU A 81 12.97 -2.71 6.25
N ILE A 82 13.15 -2.10 7.43
CA ILE A 82 12.08 -1.36 8.10
C ILE A 82 11.62 -0.16 7.26
N GLU A 83 12.54 0.62 6.69
CA GLU A 83 12.17 1.75 5.83
C GLU A 83 11.38 1.29 4.60
N THR A 84 11.76 0.15 4.01
CA THR A 84 11.07 -0.43 2.86
C THR A 84 9.67 -0.90 3.24
N GLU A 85 9.51 -1.56 4.39
CA GLU A 85 8.21 -2.02 4.87
C GLU A 85 7.32 -0.85 5.25
N LEU A 86 7.83 0.17 5.97
CA LEU A 86 7.10 1.39 6.29
C LEU A 86 6.59 2.07 5.03
N LYS A 87 7.42 2.21 4.00
CA LYS A 87 6.99 2.77 2.71
C LYS A 87 5.87 1.96 2.05
N SER A 88 5.96 0.63 2.12
CA SER A 88 4.92 -0.28 1.61
C SER A 88 3.61 -0.13 2.40
N LEU A 89 3.67 -0.06 3.73
CA LEU A 89 2.49 0.11 4.59
C LEU A 89 1.83 1.46 4.39
N TRP A 90 2.60 2.55 4.32
CA TRP A 90 2.06 3.88 4.02
C TRP A 90 1.37 3.92 2.65
N SER A 91 1.96 3.30 1.63
CA SER A 91 1.33 3.21 0.30
C SER A 91 0.03 2.40 0.33
N ARG A 92 -0.03 1.32 1.10
CA ARG A 92 -1.28 0.56 1.30
C ARG A 92 -2.30 1.37 2.09
N TRP A 93 -1.88 2.08 3.12
CA TRP A 93 -2.76 2.93 3.93
C TRP A 93 -3.37 4.02 3.05
N GLU A 94 -2.57 4.68 2.22
CA GLU A 94 -3.03 5.69 1.26
C GLU A 94 -4.05 5.10 0.29
N GLN A 95 -3.74 3.94 -0.32
CA GLN A 95 -4.66 3.28 -1.25
C GLN A 95 -6.00 2.91 -0.59
N ASN A 96 -5.97 2.35 0.63
CA ASN A 96 -7.20 1.99 1.35
C ASN A 96 -7.99 3.23 1.77
N SER A 97 -7.30 4.33 2.11
CA SER A 97 -7.94 5.59 2.50
C SER A 97 -8.63 6.25 1.32
N VAL A 98 -8.00 6.27 0.15
CA VAL A 98 -8.64 6.73 -1.11
C VAL A 98 -9.86 5.87 -1.43
N GLU A 99 -9.75 4.54 -1.37
CA GLU A 99 -10.89 3.65 -1.63
C GLU A 99 -12.03 3.85 -0.61
N LEU A 100 -11.67 4.13 0.65
CA LEU A 100 -12.65 4.40 1.70
C LEU A 100 -13.41 5.70 1.43
N GLU A 101 -12.70 6.76 1.03
CA GLU A 101 -13.28 8.05 0.64
C GLU A 101 -14.22 7.88 -0.56
N GLU A 102 -13.78 7.18 -1.60
CA GLU A 102 -14.63 6.89 -2.77
C GLU A 102 -15.93 6.16 -2.38
N ILE A 103 -15.87 5.18 -1.47
CA ILE A 103 -17.07 4.47 -1.01
C ILE A 103 -17.96 5.37 -0.14
N MET A 104 -17.37 6.25 0.66
CA MET A 104 -18.10 7.22 1.47
C MET A 104 -18.86 8.22 0.60
N ASP A 105 -18.22 8.74 -0.44
CA ASP A 105 -18.83 9.61 -1.44
C ASP A 105 -20.00 8.93 -2.15
N ILE A 106 -19.84 7.67 -2.57
CA ILE A 106 -20.92 6.89 -3.20
C ILE A 106 -22.11 6.70 -2.26
N LEU A 107 -21.85 6.50 -0.97
CA LEU A 107 -22.90 6.30 0.04
C LEU A 107 -23.49 7.61 0.59
N GLY A 108 -22.91 8.77 0.23
CA GLY A 108 -23.30 10.07 0.77
C GLY A 108 -23.10 10.18 2.28
N VAL A 109 -22.07 9.53 2.82
CA VAL A 109 -21.75 9.52 4.25
C VAL A 109 -20.50 10.35 4.49
N GLU A 110 -20.61 11.46 5.21
CA GLU A 110 -19.45 12.23 5.69
C GLU A 110 -18.91 11.63 6.99
N GLU A 111 -17.59 11.69 7.19
CA GLU A 111 -16.99 11.35 8.48
C GLU A 111 -17.40 12.44 9.49
N ARG A 112 -18.24 12.07 10.46
CA ARG A 112 -18.65 12.95 11.57
C ARG A 112 -17.73 12.80 12.76
#